data_AF-A0A4U1F0S4-F1
#
_entry.id   AF-A0A4U1F0S4-F1
#
_cell.length_a   1.000
_cell.length_b   1.000
_cell.length_c   1.000
_cell.angle_alpha   90.00
_cell.angle_beta   90.00
_cell.angle_gamma   90.00
#
_symmetry.space_group_name_H-M   'P 1'
#
loop_
_entity.id
_entity.type
_entity.pdbx_description
1 polymer ?
#
loop_
_entity_poly.entity_id
_entity_poly.type
_entity_poly.pdbx_seq_one_letter_code
_entity_poly.pdbx_strand_id
1 'polypeptide(L)'
;DVMWSDFGFPGRNGQESALWIGSMGAHTPCHLDTYGCNLVFQVQGRKRWHLFPPEDTPFLYPTRIPYEESSVFSKINVVNPDLKRFPQFWKARRHMVTLSPGQVLFVPRHWWHYVESIDPVTVSINSWIELEEDHQARVEEAITRMLVCALKTAENPHDTRAWLNPTEVEETSHEVNCRYLNGAVSAFFDHYGTSKVVETQALSTDGEYVIKEELNVHSHVEVEQTSSHNLTLGTVKQEAASPFGPDLVPVIPGSQEPPSERGGMFASDGEDFVGKNGKRFRKLHYTKRQRMMSESENAVVEQIASNSTVAPSQTFISTDDLLDCLVNPQVTRIVAQLLIQGKSLRL
;
A
#
# COMPACT_ATOMS: atom_id res chain seq x y z
N ASP A 1 -12.36 16.74 20.79
CA ASP A 1 -11.71 15.41 20.73
C ASP A 1 -12.22 14.63 19.54
N VAL A 2 -11.38 13.79 18.95
CA VAL A 2 -11.79 12.87 17.88
C VAL A 2 -12.35 11.60 18.52
N MET A 3 -13.60 11.25 18.18
CA MET A 3 -14.33 10.12 18.73
C MET A 3 -14.58 9.07 17.64
N TRP A 4 -13.66 8.13 17.47
CA TRP A 4 -13.78 7.09 16.44
C TRP A 4 -14.95 6.12 16.69
N SER A 5 -15.44 6.06 17.93
CA SER A 5 -16.67 5.34 18.30
C SER A 5 -17.88 5.72 17.45
N ASP A 6 -17.94 6.97 16.97
CA ASP A 6 -19.07 7.47 16.17
C ASP A 6 -19.12 6.83 14.79
N PHE A 7 -18.03 6.17 14.35
CA PHE A 7 -17.91 5.43 13.09
C PHE A 7 -18.13 3.92 13.26
N GLY A 8 -18.72 3.48 14.38
CA GLY A 8 -19.05 2.07 14.61
C GLY A 8 -17.94 1.26 15.28
N PHE A 9 -16.97 1.91 15.94
CA PHE A 9 -15.87 1.25 16.65
C PHE A 9 -15.87 1.58 18.15
N PRO A 10 -16.74 0.94 18.96
CA PRO A 10 -16.87 1.22 20.38
C PRO A 10 -15.53 1.20 21.13
N GLY A 11 -15.31 2.17 22.00
CA GLY A 11 -14.08 2.28 22.81
C GLY A 11 -12.90 2.96 22.12
N ARG A 12 -12.92 3.12 20.78
CA ARG A 12 -11.84 3.81 20.05
C ARG A 12 -12.01 5.33 20.13
N ASN A 13 -10.92 6.01 20.49
CA ASN A 13 -10.86 7.46 20.65
C ASN A 13 -9.53 8.03 20.11
N GLY A 14 -9.37 9.36 20.16
CA GLY A 14 -8.22 10.06 19.60
C GLY A 14 -6.84 9.78 20.24
N GLN A 15 -6.75 9.10 21.39
CA GLN A 15 -5.47 8.90 22.11
C GLN A 15 -4.48 7.99 21.37
N GLU A 16 -4.99 7.00 20.64
CA GLU A 16 -4.18 6.04 19.87
C GLU A 16 -4.03 6.45 18.40
N SER A 17 -4.33 7.71 18.09
CA SER A 17 -4.30 8.20 16.71
C SER A 17 -2.92 8.70 16.31
N ALA A 18 -2.57 8.53 15.04
CA ALA A 18 -1.39 9.14 14.46
C ALA A 18 -1.71 10.52 13.87
N LEU A 19 -0.81 11.47 14.07
CA LEU A 19 -0.88 12.82 13.53
C LEU A 19 0.05 12.95 12.33
N TRP A 20 -0.48 13.47 11.23
CA TRP A 20 0.26 13.70 9.99
C TRP A 20 0.26 15.17 9.64
N ILE A 21 1.45 15.74 9.47
CA ILE A 21 1.65 17.11 9.01
C ILE A 21 2.46 17.06 7.72
N GLY A 22 1.92 17.61 6.64
CA GLY A 22 2.55 17.58 5.31
C GLY A 22 2.63 18.96 4.67
N SER A 23 3.72 19.21 3.93
CA SER A 23 3.81 20.33 3.00
C SER A 23 3.18 19.98 1.65
N MET A 24 2.87 20.98 0.83
CA MET A 24 2.42 20.77 -0.55
C MET A 24 3.36 19.82 -1.32
N GLY A 25 2.78 18.85 -2.03
CA GLY A 25 3.49 17.82 -2.79
C GLY A 25 4.02 16.65 -1.96
N ALA A 26 4.00 16.72 -0.63
CA ALA A 26 4.32 15.57 0.22
C ALA A 26 3.28 14.47 -0.02
N HIS A 27 3.76 13.25 -0.28
CA HIS A 27 2.91 12.13 -0.64
C HIS A 27 3.44 10.82 -0.08
N THR A 28 2.53 9.86 0.12
CA THR A 28 2.86 8.47 0.40
C THR A 28 2.63 7.66 -0.88
N PRO A 29 3.63 6.92 -1.37
CA PRO A 29 3.48 6.06 -2.55
C PRO A 29 2.31 5.08 -2.42
N CYS A 30 1.83 4.57 -3.56
CA CYS A 30 0.70 3.63 -3.57
C CYS A 30 1.06 2.34 -2.81
N HIS A 31 0.27 2.00 -1.80
CA HIS A 31 0.42 0.80 -0.98
C HIS A 31 -0.94 0.30 -0.49
N LEU A 32 -0.98 -0.92 0.03
CA LEU A 32 -2.04 -1.37 0.93
C LEU A 32 -1.44 -1.68 2.29
N ASP A 33 -2.26 -1.61 3.33
CA ASP A 33 -1.91 -2.08 4.67
C ASP A 33 -2.37 -3.52 4.80
N THR A 34 -1.54 -4.37 5.39
CA THR A 34 -1.80 -5.81 5.42
C THR A 34 -2.78 -6.25 6.49
N TYR A 35 -3.00 -5.40 7.50
CA TYR A 35 -4.02 -5.63 8.51
C TYR A 35 -4.76 -4.35 8.93
N GLY A 36 -5.89 -4.54 9.62
CA GLY A 36 -6.77 -3.47 10.05
C GLY A 36 -7.51 -2.76 8.91
N CYS A 37 -8.22 -1.69 9.29
CA CYS A 37 -8.76 -0.67 8.40
C CYS A 37 -8.42 0.71 8.96
N ASN A 38 -8.55 1.76 8.15
CA ASN A 38 -8.13 3.10 8.52
C ASN A 38 -9.29 4.09 8.50
N LEU A 39 -9.40 4.91 9.54
CA LEU A 39 -10.22 6.11 9.55
C LEU A 39 -9.33 7.34 9.52
N VAL A 40 -9.45 8.15 8.48
CA VAL A 40 -8.60 9.33 8.27
C VAL A 40 -9.44 10.60 8.35
N PHE A 41 -9.24 11.39 9.38
CA PHE A 41 -9.86 12.69 9.57
C PHE A 41 -8.95 13.81 9.07
N GLN A 42 -9.45 14.60 8.11
CA GLN A 42 -8.72 15.76 7.61
C GLN A 42 -9.03 16.99 8.47
N VAL A 43 -7.99 17.53 9.12
CA VAL A 43 -8.11 18.66 10.05
C VAL A 43 -7.87 20.00 9.34
N GLN A 44 -6.82 20.08 8.53
CA GLN A 44 -6.41 21.32 7.84
C GLN A 44 -5.88 21.02 6.44
N GLY A 45 -6.15 21.91 5.50
CA GLY A 45 -5.76 21.74 4.09
C GLY A 45 -6.43 20.52 3.46
N ARG A 46 -6.14 20.29 2.18
CA ARG A 46 -6.71 19.17 1.41
C ARG A 46 -5.66 18.13 1.06
N LYS A 47 -6.07 16.87 1.09
CA LYS A 47 -5.29 15.73 0.57
C LYS A 47 -6.03 15.06 -0.58
N ARG A 48 -5.35 14.76 -1.68
CA ARG A 48 -5.87 13.95 -2.78
C ARG A 48 -5.55 12.49 -2.51
N TRP A 49 -6.54 11.63 -2.64
CA TRP A 49 -6.44 10.19 -2.48
C TRP A 49 -6.78 9.50 -3.80
N HIS A 50 -5.94 8.56 -4.21
CA HIS A 50 -6.27 7.57 -5.23
C HIS A 50 -6.43 6.24 -4.52
N LEU A 51 -7.58 5.60 -4.70
CA LEU A 51 -7.97 4.36 -4.05
C LEU A 51 -8.20 3.30 -5.13
N PHE A 52 -7.76 2.07 -4.88
CA PHE A 52 -8.02 0.93 -5.75
C PHE A 52 -8.48 -0.26 -4.90
N PRO A 53 -9.48 -1.00 -5.38
CA PRO A 53 -10.02 -2.12 -4.62
C PRO A 53 -9.03 -3.30 -4.57
N PRO A 54 -9.13 -4.19 -3.57
CA PRO A 54 -8.22 -5.32 -3.41
C PRO A 54 -8.14 -6.24 -4.63
N GLU A 55 -9.23 -6.39 -5.39
CA GLU A 55 -9.26 -7.24 -6.59
C GLU A 55 -8.32 -6.75 -7.70
N ASP A 56 -7.89 -5.48 -7.66
CA ASP A 56 -6.97 -4.91 -8.63
C ASP A 56 -5.50 -5.14 -8.27
N THR A 57 -5.21 -5.84 -7.16
CA THR A 57 -3.85 -6.21 -6.73
C THR A 57 -2.96 -6.76 -7.87
N PRO A 58 -3.44 -7.67 -8.75
CA PRO A 58 -2.62 -8.18 -9.86
C PRO A 58 -2.20 -7.09 -10.88
N PHE A 59 -2.91 -5.97 -10.93
CA PHE A 59 -2.64 -4.85 -11.82
C PHE A 59 -1.77 -3.76 -11.18
N LEU A 60 -1.52 -3.87 -9.87
CA LEU A 60 -0.76 -2.90 -9.07
C LEU A 60 0.67 -3.35 -8.76
N TYR A 61 1.08 -4.54 -9.20
CA TYR A 61 2.46 -5.03 -9.14
C TYR A 61 3.06 -4.89 -7.72
N PRO A 62 2.54 -5.67 -6.75
CA PRO A 62 2.97 -5.58 -5.35
C PRO A 62 4.47 -5.82 -5.18
N THR A 63 5.05 -5.14 -4.20
CA THR A 63 6.41 -5.32 -3.73
C THR A 63 6.48 -5.15 -2.22
N ARG A 64 7.32 -5.97 -1.58
CA ARG A 64 7.68 -5.80 -0.17
C ARG A 64 9.04 -5.14 0.01
N ILE A 65 9.67 -4.69 -1.08
CA ILE A 65 10.99 -4.05 -1.07
C ILE A 65 10.88 -2.65 -1.70
N PRO A 66 11.35 -1.59 -1.02
CA PRO A 66 11.86 -1.58 0.36
C PRO A 66 10.78 -2.01 1.36
N TYR A 67 11.19 -2.80 2.37
CA TYR A 67 10.30 -3.33 3.39
C TYR A 67 9.90 -2.25 4.38
N GLU A 68 8.61 -2.16 4.64
CA GLU A 68 8.00 -1.43 5.74
C GLU A 68 7.05 -2.40 6.45
N GLU A 69 7.04 -2.36 7.78
CA GLU A 69 6.14 -3.16 8.58
C GLU A 69 4.69 -2.80 8.21
N SER A 70 3.85 -3.82 8.03
CA SER A 70 2.41 -3.67 7.75
C SER A 70 2.02 -3.07 6.40
N SER A 71 2.97 -2.79 5.49
CA SER A 71 2.69 -2.22 4.16
C SER A 71 3.14 -3.12 3.00
N VAL A 72 2.33 -3.18 1.93
CA VAL A 72 2.74 -3.71 0.61
C VAL A 72 2.68 -2.57 -0.39
N PHE A 73 3.80 -2.21 -1.00
CA PHE A 73 3.87 -1.13 -1.97
C PHE A 73 3.57 -1.59 -3.39
N SER A 74 3.21 -0.65 -4.25
CA SER A 74 3.15 -0.85 -5.70
C SER A 74 4.50 -0.52 -6.33
N LYS A 75 4.97 -1.35 -7.26
CA LYS A 75 6.13 -0.99 -8.11
C LYS A 75 5.83 0.16 -9.09
N ILE A 76 4.56 0.60 -9.21
CA ILE A 76 4.10 1.61 -10.16
C ILE A 76 3.97 2.98 -9.48
N ASN A 77 4.43 4.02 -10.17
CA ASN A 77 3.98 5.38 -9.90
C ASN A 77 2.56 5.57 -10.45
N VAL A 78 1.53 5.45 -9.61
CA VAL A 78 0.12 5.52 -10.02
C VAL A 78 -0.34 6.91 -10.48
N VAL A 79 0.46 7.95 -10.26
CA VAL A 79 0.21 9.31 -10.74
C VAL A 79 0.76 9.48 -12.16
N ASN A 80 1.90 8.86 -12.46
CA ASN A 80 2.54 8.87 -13.78
C ASN A 80 3.03 7.46 -14.17
N PRO A 81 2.11 6.57 -14.60
CA PRO A 81 2.42 5.17 -14.82
C PRO A 81 3.22 4.92 -16.10
N ASP A 82 4.30 4.14 -16.01
CA ASP A 82 4.98 3.58 -17.18
C ASP A 82 4.24 2.33 -17.69
N LEU A 83 3.29 2.54 -18.60
CA LEU A 83 2.48 1.48 -19.17
C LEU A 83 3.25 0.54 -20.11
N LYS A 84 4.47 0.89 -20.53
CA LYS A 84 5.32 -0.05 -21.29
C LYS A 84 5.89 -1.12 -20.36
N ARG A 85 6.32 -0.70 -19.17
CA ARG A 85 6.85 -1.60 -18.14
C ARG A 85 5.75 -2.32 -17.36
N PHE A 86 4.63 -1.65 -17.11
CA PHE A 86 3.52 -2.15 -16.31
C PHE A 86 2.19 -2.17 -17.09
N PRO A 87 2.11 -2.95 -18.18
CA PRO A 87 1.00 -2.92 -19.12
C PRO A 87 -0.31 -3.49 -18.58
N GLN A 88 -0.37 -4.03 -17.35
CA GLN A 88 -1.65 -4.46 -16.76
C GLN A 88 -2.34 -3.34 -15.97
N PHE A 89 -1.62 -2.26 -15.63
CA PHE A 89 -2.16 -1.18 -14.79
C PHE A 89 -3.37 -0.48 -15.41
N TRP A 90 -3.50 -0.46 -16.74
CA TRP A 90 -4.67 0.15 -17.40
C TRP A 90 -6.00 -0.53 -17.03
N LYS A 91 -5.95 -1.76 -16.50
CA LYS A 91 -7.13 -2.50 -16.02
C LYS A 91 -7.54 -2.11 -14.60
N ALA A 92 -6.69 -1.41 -13.85
CA ALA A 92 -6.98 -0.99 -12.49
C ALA A 92 -8.05 0.10 -12.46
N ARG A 93 -9.03 -0.08 -11.57
CA ARG A 93 -10.16 0.80 -11.30
C ARG A 93 -9.73 1.81 -10.23
N ARG A 94 -9.42 3.02 -10.67
CA ARG A 94 -9.05 4.12 -9.78
C ARG A 94 -10.28 4.88 -9.30
N HIS A 95 -10.43 4.97 -7.99
CA HIS A 95 -11.36 5.85 -7.29
C HIS A 95 -10.57 7.06 -6.79
N MET A 96 -11.06 8.29 -7.01
CA MET A 96 -10.35 9.50 -6.59
C MET A 96 -11.23 10.34 -5.67
N VAL A 97 -10.66 10.82 -4.57
CA VAL A 97 -11.33 11.74 -3.65
C VAL A 97 -10.36 12.82 -3.19
N THR A 98 -10.84 14.05 -3.08
CA THR A 98 -10.10 15.12 -2.40
C THR A 98 -10.71 15.30 -1.03
N LEU A 99 -9.99 14.86 0.00
CA LEU A 99 -10.41 14.94 1.39
C LEU A 99 -10.18 16.36 1.89
N SER A 100 -11.26 17.04 2.28
CA SER A 100 -11.30 18.42 2.74
C SER A 100 -11.40 18.51 4.27
N PRO A 101 -11.00 19.64 4.89
CA PRO A 101 -11.14 19.84 6.32
C PRO A 101 -12.55 19.52 6.83
N GLY A 102 -12.65 18.77 7.91
CA GLY A 102 -13.93 18.32 8.48
C GLY A 102 -14.43 16.98 7.95
N GLN A 103 -13.81 16.41 6.91
CA GLN A 103 -14.22 15.13 6.33
C GLN A 103 -13.42 13.96 6.90
N VAL A 104 -14.07 12.79 6.96
CA VAL A 104 -13.44 11.52 7.32
C VAL A 104 -13.49 10.58 6.13
N LEU A 105 -12.35 9.95 5.83
CA LEU A 105 -12.22 8.88 4.85
C LEU A 105 -12.08 7.55 5.58
N PHE A 106 -12.96 6.61 5.29
CA PHE A 106 -12.77 5.21 5.65
C PHE A 106 -12.01 4.49 4.53
N VAL A 107 -10.85 3.93 4.84
CA VAL A 107 -10.08 3.06 3.95
C VAL A 107 -10.28 1.62 4.43
N PRO A 108 -11.05 0.80 3.70
CA PRO A 108 -11.29 -0.57 4.12
C PRO A 108 -10.01 -1.40 4.07
N ARG A 109 -10.02 -2.53 4.77
CA ARG A 109 -8.93 -3.51 4.77
C ARG A 109 -8.48 -3.83 3.34
N HIS A 110 -7.16 -3.86 3.13
CA HIS A 110 -6.49 -4.23 1.87
C HIS A 110 -6.77 -3.31 0.67
N TRP A 111 -7.43 -2.17 0.87
CA TRP A 111 -7.55 -1.18 -0.19
C TRP A 111 -6.22 -0.50 -0.46
N TRP A 112 -5.83 -0.52 -1.73
CA TRP A 112 -4.66 0.19 -2.19
C TRP A 112 -4.93 1.67 -2.21
N HIS A 113 -3.98 2.46 -1.75
CA HIS A 113 -4.15 3.89 -1.63
C HIS A 113 -2.84 4.65 -1.85
N TYR A 114 -2.95 5.77 -2.57
CA TYR A 114 -1.95 6.81 -2.71
C TYR A 114 -2.52 8.11 -2.17
N VAL A 115 -1.72 8.87 -1.43
CA VAL A 115 -2.15 10.13 -0.82
C VAL A 115 -1.15 11.25 -1.08
N GLU A 116 -1.65 12.43 -1.43
CA GLU A 116 -0.90 13.62 -1.82
C GLU A 116 -1.44 14.86 -1.08
N SER A 117 -0.56 15.65 -0.47
CA SER A 117 -0.90 16.97 0.07
C SER A 117 -0.98 18.00 -1.05
N ILE A 118 -2.16 18.57 -1.30
CA ILE A 118 -2.37 19.51 -2.42
C ILE A 118 -2.42 20.99 -2.01
N ASP A 119 -2.53 21.26 -0.70
CA ASP A 119 -2.45 22.60 -0.14
C ASP A 119 -1.09 22.84 0.55
N PRO A 120 -0.68 24.11 0.78
CA PRO A 120 0.63 24.45 1.37
C PRO A 120 0.98 23.73 2.66
N VAL A 121 -0.03 23.56 3.53
CA VAL A 121 0.07 22.83 4.80
C VAL A 121 -1.17 21.96 4.93
N THR A 122 -0.96 20.67 5.21
CA THR A 122 -2.02 19.72 5.51
C THR A 122 -1.83 19.13 6.90
N VAL A 123 -2.93 18.92 7.61
CA VAL A 123 -2.96 18.21 8.88
C VAL A 123 -4.07 17.17 8.82
N SER A 124 -3.74 15.92 9.10
CA SER A 124 -4.72 14.83 9.23
C SER A 124 -4.41 13.99 10.46
N ILE A 125 -5.45 13.41 11.04
CA ILE A 125 -5.36 12.46 12.14
C ILE A 125 -5.96 11.15 11.64
N ASN A 126 -5.32 10.02 11.90
CA ASN A 126 -5.91 8.73 11.55
C ASN A 126 -5.86 7.73 12.70
N SER A 127 -6.75 6.75 12.65
CA SER A 127 -6.77 5.61 13.55
C SER A 127 -6.83 4.31 12.76
N TRP A 128 -5.87 3.44 13.05
CA TRP A 128 -5.88 2.05 12.62
C TRP A 128 -6.79 1.25 13.52
N ILE A 129 -7.85 0.71 12.95
CA ILE A 129 -8.78 -0.16 13.66
C ILE A 129 -8.39 -1.61 13.38
N GLU A 130 -8.00 -2.30 14.43
CA GLU A 130 -7.74 -3.74 14.39
C GLU A 130 -9.05 -4.51 14.18
N LEU A 131 -8.99 -5.54 13.34
CA LEU A 131 -10.09 -6.44 13.01
C LEU A 131 -9.77 -7.85 13.49
N GLU A 132 -10.80 -8.65 13.76
CA GLU A 132 -10.63 -10.04 14.23
C GLU A 132 -9.85 -10.90 13.21
N GLU A 133 -9.98 -10.61 11.91
CA GLU A 133 -9.28 -11.30 10.84
C GLU A 133 -7.78 -10.93 10.73
N ASP A 134 -7.29 -10.01 11.58
CA ASP A 134 -5.91 -9.52 11.54
C ASP A 134 -4.89 -10.52 12.06
N HIS A 135 -5.30 -11.46 12.91
CA HIS A 135 -4.36 -12.34 13.60
C HIS A 135 -3.51 -13.17 12.64
N GLN A 136 -4.09 -13.69 11.55
CA GLN A 136 -3.33 -14.42 10.54
C GLN A 136 -2.37 -13.49 9.79
N ALA A 137 -2.84 -12.31 9.38
CA ALA A 137 -2.02 -11.33 8.67
C ALA A 137 -0.81 -10.89 9.51
N ARG A 138 -0.97 -10.75 10.83
CA ARG A 138 0.14 -10.45 11.75
C ARG A 138 1.19 -11.55 11.81
N VAL A 139 0.79 -12.83 11.68
CA VAL A 139 1.75 -13.94 11.55
C VAL A 139 2.51 -13.85 10.22
N GLU A 140 1.80 -13.57 9.12
CA GLU A 140 2.40 -13.38 7.80
C GLU A 140 3.41 -12.22 7.78
N GLU A 141 3.07 -11.10 8.42
CA GLU A 141 3.97 -9.94 8.60
C GLU A 141 5.21 -10.30 9.43
N ALA A 142 5.04 -10.99 10.56
CA ALA A 142 6.17 -11.38 11.40
C ALA A 142 7.13 -12.35 10.67
N ILE A 143 6.61 -13.24 9.83
CA ILE A 143 7.43 -14.10 8.94
C ILE A 143 8.17 -13.25 7.92
N THR A 144 7.48 -12.33 7.25
CA THR A 144 8.07 -11.45 6.22
C THR A 144 9.20 -10.63 6.81
N ARG A 145 8.96 -9.98 7.95
CA ARG A 145 9.96 -9.24 8.72
C ARG A 145 11.19 -10.07 9.02
N MET A 146 11.00 -11.26 9.58
CA MET A 146 12.08 -12.16 9.95
C MET A 146 12.93 -12.55 8.74
N LEU A 147 12.32 -12.83 7.59
CA LEU A 147 13.02 -13.19 6.35
C LEU A 147 13.85 -12.01 5.83
N VAL A 148 13.25 -10.82 5.72
CA VAL A 148 13.93 -9.61 5.24
C VAL A 148 15.12 -9.26 6.15
N CYS A 149 14.91 -9.25 7.47
CA CYS A 149 15.97 -8.93 8.42
C CYS A 149 17.09 -9.98 8.42
N ALA A 150 16.75 -11.27 8.37
CA ALA A 150 17.76 -12.33 8.35
C ALA A 150 18.65 -12.26 7.10
N LEU A 151 18.06 -11.98 5.93
CA LEU A 151 18.81 -11.81 4.70
C LEU A 151 19.62 -10.51 4.73
N LYS A 152 19.06 -9.39 5.22
CA LYS A 152 19.80 -8.11 5.32
C LYS A 152 21.02 -8.25 6.23
N THR A 153 20.91 -8.94 7.36
CA THR A 153 22.05 -9.18 8.27
C THR A 153 23.15 -10.04 7.62
N ALA A 154 22.80 -10.88 6.65
CA ALA A 154 23.76 -11.71 5.92
C ALA A 154 24.41 -10.99 4.72
N GLU A 155 23.90 -9.82 4.30
CA GLU A 155 24.48 -9.05 3.21
C GLU A 155 25.80 -8.36 3.61
N ASN A 156 26.58 -8.03 2.58
CA ASN A 156 27.85 -7.32 2.75
C ASN A 156 27.57 -5.89 3.27
N PRO A 157 28.20 -5.42 4.34
CA PRO A 157 28.05 -4.05 4.86
C PRO A 157 28.39 -2.94 3.85
N HIS A 158 29.04 -3.27 2.73
CA HIS A 158 29.36 -2.35 1.64
C HIS A 158 28.29 -2.32 0.54
N ASP A 159 27.27 -3.16 0.60
CA ASP A 159 26.16 -3.13 -0.35
C ASP A 159 25.19 -2.00 0.03
N THR A 160 24.87 -1.13 -0.93
CA THR A 160 24.04 0.06 -0.72
C THR A 160 22.55 -0.21 -0.94
N ARG A 161 22.14 -1.49 -0.96
CA ARG A 161 20.75 -1.91 -1.19
C ARG A 161 19.83 -1.44 -0.07
N ALA A 162 18.86 -0.61 -0.43
CA ALA A 162 17.81 -0.17 0.47
C ALA A 162 16.69 -1.22 0.55
N TRP A 163 16.97 -2.37 1.18
CA TRP A 163 15.94 -3.39 1.42
C TRP A 163 14.94 -3.01 2.49
N LEU A 164 15.27 -2.04 3.35
CA LEU A 164 14.36 -1.46 4.33
C LEU A 164 13.96 -0.06 3.88
N ASN A 165 12.72 0.31 4.16
CA ASN A 165 12.25 1.68 4.03
C ASN A 165 13.06 2.57 4.98
N PRO A 166 13.46 3.80 4.60
CA PRO A 166 14.17 4.71 5.50
C PRO A 166 13.47 5.00 6.84
N THR A 167 12.17 4.74 6.95
CA THR A 167 11.39 4.84 8.20
C THR A 167 11.57 3.64 9.14
N GLU A 168 12.09 2.51 8.64
CA GLU A 168 12.34 1.31 9.42
C GLU A 168 13.63 1.39 10.23
N VAL A 169 13.62 0.79 11.42
CA VAL A 169 14.80 0.71 12.27
C VAL A 169 15.74 -0.37 11.73
N GLU A 170 16.96 0.02 11.36
CA GLU A 170 17.86 -0.81 10.55
C GLU A 170 18.37 -2.10 11.20
N GLU A 171 18.16 -2.33 12.49
CA GLU A 171 18.72 -3.48 13.20
C GLU A 171 17.73 -4.06 14.20
N THR A 172 17.00 -5.09 13.77
CA THR A 172 16.24 -5.94 14.69
C THR A 172 16.95 -7.27 14.80
N SER A 173 17.37 -7.63 16.02
CA SER A 173 18.09 -8.88 16.24
C SER A 173 17.21 -10.10 15.94
N HIS A 174 17.82 -11.23 15.62
CA HIS A 174 17.11 -12.50 15.44
C HIS A 174 16.17 -12.81 16.61
N GLU A 175 16.63 -12.58 17.84
CA GLU A 175 15.83 -12.80 19.04
C GLU A 175 14.59 -11.90 19.12
N VAL A 176 14.74 -10.62 18.74
CA VAL A 176 13.61 -9.67 18.67
C VAL A 176 12.58 -10.14 17.65
N ASN A 177 13.03 -10.54 16.45
CA ASN A 177 12.13 -11.04 15.40
C ASN A 177 11.43 -12.34 15.81
N CYS A 178 12.11 -13.26 16.50
CA CYS A 178 11.48 -14.44 17.07
C CYS A 178 10.44 -14.09 18.13
N ARG A 179 10.66 -13.08 18.97
CA ARG A 179 9.65 -12.62 19.94
C ARG A 179 8.41 -12.07 19.25
N TYR A 180 8.57 -11.26 18.19
CA TYR A 180 7.45 -10.78 17.38
C TYR A 180 6.64 -11.93 16.78
N LEU A 181 7.31 -12.90 16.13
CA LEU A 181 6.62 -14.05 15.55
C LEU A 181 5.88 -14.89 16.60
N ASN A 182 6.53 -15.20 17.72
CA ASN A 182 5.88 -15.97 18.78
C ASN A 182 4.69 -15.22 19.39
N GLY A 183 4.78 -13.89 19.52
CA GLY A 183 3.67 -13.04 19.96
C GLY A 183 2.49 -13.12 18.99
N ALA A 184 2.75 -12.92 17.69
CA ALA A 184 1.71 -12.99 16.65
C ALA A 184 1.03 -14.36 16.60
N VAL A 185 1.80 -15.44 16.66
CA VAL A 185 1.25 -16.81 16.68
C VAL A 185 0.45 -17.06 17.95
N SER A 186 0.89 -16.57 19.11
CA SER A 186 0.14 -16.75 20.37
C SER A 186 -1.18 -16.00 20.33
N ALA A 187 -1.18 -14.74 19.90
CA ALA A 187 -2.39 -13.94 19.72
C ALA A 187 -3.39 -14.62 18.76
N PHE A 188 -2.90 -15.25 17.68
CA PHE A 188 -3.76 -16.04 16.78
C PHE A 188 -4.47 -17.20 17.49
N PHE A 189 -3.75 -17.96 18.32
CA PHE A 189 -4.36 -19.08 19.06
C PHE A 189 -5.27 -18.62 20.19
N ASP A 190 -4.94 -17.52 20.88
CA ASP A 190 -5.78 -16.96 21.95
C ASP A 190 -7.14 -16.52 21.37
N HIS A 191 -7.13 -15.86 20.22
CA HIS A 191 -8.35 -15.50 19.49
C HIS A 191 -9.12 -16.74 19.04
N TYR A 192 -8.46 -17.71 18.39
CA TYR A 192 -9.14 -18.91 17.88
C TYR A 192 -9.73 -19.77 19.01
N GLY A 193 -9.03 -19.87 20.14
CA GLY A 193 -9.53 -20.55 21.34
C GLY A 193 -10.75 -19.85 21.94
N THR A 194 -10.73 -18.51 22.02
CA THR A 194 -11.86 -17.72 22.52
C THR A 194 -13.06 -17.82 21.59
N SER A 195 -12.85 -17.72 20.27
CA SER A 195 -13.90 -17.81 19.26
C SER A 195 -14.64 -19.16 19.31
N LYS A 196 -13.90 -20.27 19.43
CA LYS A 196 -14.49 -21.60 19.63
C LYS A 196 -15.32 -21.72 20.91
N VAL A 197 -14.88 -21.11 22.01
CA VAL A 197 -15.64 -21.13 23.28
C VAL A 197 -16.94 -20.34 23.15
N VAL A 198 -16.89 -19.16 22.52
CA VAL A 198 -18.08 -18.32 22.28
C VAL A 198 -19.07 -19.02 21.34
N GLU A 199 -18.58 -19.65 20.26
CA GLU A 199 -19.42 -20.40 19.32
C GLU A 199 -20.04 -21.64 19.97
N THR A 200 -19.29 -22.37 20.80
CA THR A 200 -19.81 -23.51 21.58
C THR A 200 -20.87 -23.06 22.61
N GLN A 201 -20.70 -21.89 23.22
CA GLN A 201 -21.68 -21.33 24.14
C GLN A 201 -22.95 -20.84 23.42
N ALA A 202 -22.81 -20.22 22.25
CA ALA A 202 -23.95 -19.81 21.41
C ALA A 202 -24.74 -21.02 20.87
N LEU A 203 -24.04 -22.08 20.45
CA LEU A 203 -24.64 -23.35 20.04
C LEU A 203 -25.24 -24.14 21.22
N SER A 204 -24.83 -23.86 22.46
CA SER A 204 -25.48 -24.44 23.65
C SER A 204 -26.78 -23.74 24.04
N THR A 205 -27.01 -22.52 23.54
CA THR A 205 -28.25 -21.76 23.75
C THR A 205 -29.31 -21.98 22.68
N ASP A 206 -28.94 -22.44 21.48
CA ASP A 206 -29.87 -22.84 20.42
C ASP A 206 -29.76 -24.35 20.18
N GLY A 207 -30.82 -25.09 20.53
CA GLY A 207 -30.81 -26.55 20.64
C GLY A 207 -30.35 -27.33 19.40
N GLU A 208 -29.52 -28.34 19.67
CA GLU A 208 -29.18 -29.55 18.90
C GLU A 208 -29.10 -29.46 17.37
N TYR A 209 -27.88 -29.37 16.83
CA TYR A 209 -27.41 -30.27 15.77
C TYR A 209 -25.87 -30.33 15.78
N VAL A 210 -25.32 -31.52 16.03
CA VAL A 210 -23.87 -31.77 15.97
C VAL A 210 -23.42 -31.85 14.51
N ILE A 211 -22.65 -30.87 14.05
CA ILE A 211 -21.81 -31.03 12.85
C ILE A 211 -20.36 -31.09 13.31
N LYS A 212 -19.75 -32.27 13.17
CA LYS A 212 -18.30 -32.42 13.17
C LYS A 212 -17.78 -31.83 11.86
N GLU A 213 -17.21 -30.64 11.89
CA GLU A 213 -16.32 -30.20 10.81
C GLU A 213 -14.88 -30.61 11.15
N GLU A 214 -14.47 -31.70 10.52
CA GLU A 214 -13.05 -32.03 10.35
C GLU A 214 -12.43 -31.02 9.39
N LEU A 215 -11.26 -30.50 9.75
CA LEU A 215 -10.39 -29.68 8.90
C LEU A 215 -10.12 -30.38 7.57
N ASN A 216 -10.91 -30.08 6.56
CA ASN A 216 -10.71 -30.56 5.20
C ASN A 216 -10.25 -29.38 4.32
N VAL A 217 -8.93 -29.19 4.23
CA VAL A 217 -8.30 -28.17 3.38
C VAL A 217 -7.45 -28.88 2.33
N HIS A 218 -8.12 -29.41 1.32
CA HIS A 218 -7.67 -29.69 -0.05
C HIS A 218 -8.96 -29.63 -0.87
N SER A 219 -9.10 -29.07 -2.06
CA SER A 219 -8.32 -28.28 -3.02
C SER A 219 -9.31 -28.06 -4.17
N HIS A 220 -9.32 -26.97 -4.93
CA HIS A 220 -9.52 -27.00 -6.39
C HIS A 220 -9.51 -25.58 -6.98
N VAL A 221 -8.48 -25.32 -7.77
CA VAL A 221 -8.48 -24.34 -8.85
C VAL A 221 -9.32 -24.96 -9.96
N GLU A 222 -10.52 -24.44 -10.21
CA GLU A 222 -11.24 -24.66 -11.46
C GLU A 222 -11.66 -23.30 -12.04
N VAL A 223 -11.22 -23.11 -13.27
CA VAL A 223 -11.61 -22.02 -14.17
C VAL A 223 -13.00 -22.40 -14.69
N GLU A 224 -14.05 -21.84 -14.11
CA GLU A 224 -15.38 -21.89 -14.74
C GLU A 224 -15.57 -20.67 -15.66
N GLN A 225 -15.48 -20.95 -16.95
CA GLN A 225 -16.14 -20.17 -17.99
C GLN A 225 -17.66 -20.38 -17.84
N THR A 226 -18.41 -19.33 -17.54
CA THR A 226 -19.86 -19.34 -17.77
C THR A 226 -20.28 -18.24 -18.72
N SER A 227 -20.93 -18.72 -19.77
CA SER A 227 -21.53 -18.07 -20.92
C SER A 227 -22.40 -16.85 -20.63
N SER A 228 -22.33 -15.92 -21.57
CA SER A 228 -23.25 -14.84 -21.84
C SER A 228 -24.73 -15.24 -21.80
N HIS A 229 -25.53 -14.54 -20.99
CA HIS A 229 -26.93 -14.29 -21.28
C HIS A 229 -27.30 -12.84 -20.96
N ASN A 230 -27.78 -12.14 -21.98
CA ASN A 230 -28.33 -10.78 -21.95
C ASN A 230 -29.79 -10.77 -21.44
N LEU A 231 -30.23 -9.57 -21.04
CA LEU A 231 -31.61 -9.08 -20.76
C LEU A 231 -32.06 -9.23 -19.29
N THR A 232 -32.57 -8.23 -18.55
CA THR A 232 -33.27 -7.00 -18.94
C THR A 232 -33.24 -5.96 -17.80
N LEU A 233 -33.31 -4.69 -18.17
CA LEU A 233 -33.59 -3.49 -17.38
C LEU A 233 -34.84 -3.64 -16.48
N GLY A 234 -34.74 -3.26 -15.19
CA GLY A 234 -35.93 -2.96 -14.38
C GLY A 234 -35.79 -3.04 -12.86
N THR A 235 -35.85 -1.86 -12.24
CA THR A 235 -36.24 -1.57 -10.84
C THR A 235 -35.14 -1.63 -9.77
N VAL A 236 -34.71 -0.42 -9.38
CA VAL A 236 -33.94 -0.09 -8.18
C VAL A 236 -34.62 -0.72 -6.96
N LYS A 237 -33.93 -1.67 -6.31
CA LYS A 237 -34.32 -2.26 -5.03
C LYS A 237 -33.35 -1.79 -3.94
N GLN A 238 -33.93 -1.20 -2.90
CA GLN A 238 -33.43 -0.96 -1.54
C GLN A 238 -31.92 -1.05 -1.34
N GLU A 239 -31.30 0.13 -1.16
CA GLU A 239 -29.99 0.24 -0.53
C GLU A 239 -30.03 -0.46 0.84
N ALA A 240 -29.24 -1.52 0.99
CA ALA A 240 -28.93 -2.08 2.30
C ALA A 240 -28.30 -0.95 3.13
N ALA A 241 -28.78 -0.78 4.37
CA ALA A 241 -28.22 0.20 5.29
C ALA A 241 -26.70 -0.01 5.41
N SER A 242 -25.93 1.02 5.05
CA SER A 242 -24.48 1.02 5.22
C SER A 242 -24.15 0.74 6.69
N PRO A 243 -23.25 -0.20 7.01
CA PRO A 243 -22.90 -0.51 8.40
C PRO A 243 -22.21 0.65 9.14
N PHE A 244 -21.85 1.71 8.42
CA PHE A 244 -21.08 2.85 8.93
C PHE A 244 -21.90 4.13 9.12
N GLY A 245 -23.23 4.03 9.16
CA GLY A 245 -24.13 5.17 9.42
C GLY A 245 -24.66 5.84 8.14
N PRO A 246 -25.66 6.72 8.29
CA PRO A 246 -26.40 7.30 7.16
C PRO A 246 -25.61 8.34 6.36
N ASP A 247 -24.55 8.90 6.94
CA ASP A 247 -23.79 10.01 6.35
C ASP A 247 -22.56 9.54 5.55
N LEU A 248 -22.31 8.23 5.46
CA LEU A 248 -21.21 7.70 4.65
C LEU A 248 -21.62 7.47 3.20
N VAL A 249 -20.90 8.14 2.30
CA VAL A 249 -21.12 8.05 0.86
C VAL A 249 -19.97 7.26 0.22
N PRO A 250 -20.24 6.18 -0.53
CA PRO A 250 -19.20 5.44 -1.23
C PRO A 250 -18.55 6.28 -2.33
N VAL A 251 -17.24 6.15 -2.49
CA VAL A 251 -16.50 6.83 -3.57
C VAL A 251 -16.65 6.03 -4.87
N ILE A 252 -17.22 6.64 -5.90
CA ILE A 252 -17.37 6.06 -7.24
C ILE A 252 -16.14 6.43 -8.09
N PRO A 253 -15.69 5.57 -9.04
CA PRO A 253 -14.58 5.91 -9.93
C PRO A 253 -14.83 7.23 -10.67
N GLY A 254 -13.89 8.17 -10.56
CA GLY A 254 -13.93 9.42 -11.31
C GLY A 254 -13.38 9.22 -12.72
N SER A 255 -14.09 9.69 -13.75
CA SER A 255 -13.53 9.80 -15.10
C SER A 255 -12.47 10.92 -15.14
N GLN A 256 -11.24 10.60 -15.55
CA GLN A 256 -10.26 11.64 -15.89
C GLN A 256 -10.67 12.27 -17.23
N GLU A 257 -10.93 13.58 -17.25
CA GLU A 257 -10.51 14.36 -18.41
C GLU A 257 -8.99 14.56 -18.31
N PRO A 258 -8.21 14.20 -19.34
CA PRO A 258 -6.80 14.55 -19.36
C PRO A 258 -6.66 16.08 -19.34
N PRO A 259 -5.59 16.64 -18.74
CA PRO A 259 -5.36 18.08 -18.82
C PRO A 259 -5.28 18.46 -20.30
N SER A 260 -6.29 19.21 -20.76
CA SER A 260 -6.36 19.71 -22.13
C SER A 260 -5.14 20.61 -22.37
N GLU A 261 -4.20 20.12 -23.17
CA GLU A 261 -3.35 21.00 -23.95
C GLU A 261 -4.23 21.70 -25.00
N ARG A 262 -4.64 22.93 -24.70
CA ARG A 262 -4.97 23.90 -25.73
C ARG A 262 -4.55 25.29 -25.28
N GLY A 263 -3.54 25.81 -25.98
CA GLY A 263 -2.97 27.12 -25.75
C GLY A 263 -3.93 28.28 -26.05
N GLY A 264 -3.52 29.45 -25.57
CA GLY A 264 -4.09 30.73 -25.92
C GLY A 264 -3.09 31.83 -25.58
N MET A 265 -2.38 32.31 -26.60
CA MET A 265 -1.74 33.63 -26.60
C MET A 265 -2.75 34.68 -26.11
N PHE A 266 -2.38 35.48 -25.12
CA PHE A 266 -2.78 36.89 -25.06
C PHE A 266 -1.63 37.72 -24.53
N ALA A 267 -1.20 38.63 -25.41
CA ALA A 267 -0.38 39.78 -25.07
C ALA A 267 -1.29 40.96 -24.68
N SER A 268 -0.71 41.86 -23.88
CA SER A 268 -0.95 43.31 -23.82
C SER A 268 -2.15 43.86 -23.03
N ASP A 269 -1.74 44.53 -21.94
CA ASP A 269 -2.07 45.89 -21.47
C ASP A 269 -3.32 46.20 -20.64
N GLY A 270 -3.05 46.95 -19.57
CA GLY A 270 -3.99 47.65 -18.69
C GLY A 270 -3.23 48.31 -17.52
N GLU A 271 -3.02 49.62 -17.63
CA GLU A 271 -2.25 50.51 -16.75
C GLU A 271 -2.76 50.58 -15.30
N ASP A 272 -1.87 50.95 -14.34
CA ASP A 272 -2.10 52.20 -13.58
C ASP A 272 -0.88 52.72 -12.78
N PHE A 273 -0.90 54.03 -12.55
CA PHE A 273 0.17 54.94 -12.16
C PHE A 273 0.56 54.99 -10.66
N VAL A 274 1.88 55.16 -10.44
CA VAL A 274 2.61 56.08 -9.52
C VAL A 274 2.42 56.05 -7.99
N GLY A 275 3.56 55.86 -7.30
CA GLY A 275 3.82 56.37 -5.93
C GLY A 275 5.28 56.18 -5.47
N LYS A 276 6.11 57.21 -5.61
CA LYS A 276 7.54 57.25 -5.20
C LYS A 276 7.72 57.16 -3.67
N ASN A 277 8.66 56.34 -3.19
CA ASN A 277 9.90 56.82 -2.56
C ASN A 277 10.81 55.66 -2.14
N GLY A 278 12.08 55.77 -2.53
CA GLY A 278 13.07 54.71 -2.40
C GLY A 278 13.74 54.62 -1.02
N LYS A 279 14.22 53.41 -0.71
CA LYS A 279 15.48 53.20 -0.02
C LYS A 279 16.17 51.96 -0.61
N ARG A 280 17.47 52.13 -0.76
CA ARG A 280 18.44 51.40 -1.58
C ARG A 280 18.99 50.21 -0.80
N PHE A 281 18.89 48.99 -1.32
CA PHE A 281 19.77 47.88 -0.92
C PHE A 281 20.16 46.98 -2.10
N ARG A 282 21.35 46.42 -1.98
CA ARG A 282 22.25 45.89 -3.00
C ARG A 282 21.67 44.81 -3.92
N LYS A 283 21.98 44.97 -5.21
CA LYS A 283 21.91 43.96 -6.27
C LYS A 283 23.09 42.99 -6.08
N LEU A 284 22.82 41.71 -5.79
CA LEU A 284 23.81 40.63 -5.95
C LEU A 284 23.43 39.84 -7.19
N HIS A 285 24.30 39.91 -8.20
CA HIS A 285 24.25 39.04 -9.36
C HIS A 285 24.77 37.66 -8.96
N TYR A 286 24.08 36.58 -9.33
CA TYR A 286 24.72 35.27 -9.49
C TYR A 286 24.40 34.71 -10.87
N THR A 287 25.47 34.33 -11.54
CA THR A 287 25.59 34.05 -12.96
C THR A 287 25.24 32.60 -13.26
N LYS A 288 24.46 32.43 -14.33
CA LYS A 288 24.18 31.19 -15.04
C LYS A 288 25.51 30.61 -15.56
N ARG A 289 25.92 29.42 -15.09
CA ARG A 289 27.07 28.70 -15.66
C ARG A 289 26.56 27.58 -16.56
N GLN A 290 26.51 27.86 -17.86
CA GLN A 290 26.52 26.85 -18.91
C GLN A 290 27.89 26.17 -18.94
N ARG A 291 27.93 24.84 -19.15
CA ARG A 291 29.12 24.16 -19.64
C ARG A 291 28.72 23.35 -20.87
N MET A 292 29.13 23.85 -22.03
CA MET A 292 29.09 23.14 -23.30
C MET A 292 30.24 22.14 -23.42
N MET A 293 29.97 21.13 -24.23
CA MET A 293 30.83 20.12 -24.85
C MET A 293 32.18 20.61 -25.37
N SER A 294 33.18 19.73 -25.33
CA SER A 294 34.16 19.57 -26.41
C SER A 294 34.71 18.14 -26.42
N GLU A 295 34.67 17.56 -27.61
CA GLU A 295 35.19 16.25 -28.01
C GLU A 295 36.72 16.17 -27.90
N SER A 296 37.25 14.96 -27.68
CA SER A 296 38.53 14.56 -28.25
C SER A 296 38.49 13.08 -28.63
N GLU A 297 38.89 12.87 -29.87
CA GLU A 297 38.81 11.71 -30.76
C GLU A 297 39.57 10.43 -30.34
N ASN A 298 38.94 9.30 -30.66
CA ASN A 298 39.44 8.13 -31.42
C ASN A 298 40.95 7.80 -31.46
N ALA A 299 41.27 6.59 -30.99
CA ALA A 299 41.99 5.48 -31.65
C ALA A 299 42.54 4.57 -30.53
N VAL A 300 42.27 3.26 -30.48
CA VAL A 300 42.77 2.26 -31.43
C VAL A 300 41.80 1.07 -31.47
N VAL A 301 41.53 0.64 -32.71
CA VAL A 301 40.82 -0.57 -33.12
C VAL A 301 41.73 -1.77 -32.94
N GLU A 302 41.23 -2.88 -32.40
CA GLU A 302 41.57 -4.19 -32.94
C GLU A 302 40.43 -5.19 -32.75
N GLN A 303 39.86 -5.57 -33.90
CA GLN A 303 39.03 -6.75 -34.06
C GLN A 303 39.88 -7.99 -33.81
N ILE A 304 39.45 -8.85 -32.90
CA ILE A 304 39.65 -10.29 -33.06
C ILE A 304 38.30 -10.94 -32.89
N ALA A 305 37.70 -11.28 -34.03
CA ALA A 305 36.64 -12.27 -34.11
C ALA A 305 37.21 -13.61 -33.65
N SER A 306 36.87 -14.01 -32.43
CA SER A 306 37.11 -15.35 -31.92
C SER A 306 35.76 -15.98 -31.66
N ASN A 307 35.46 -17.00 -32.45
CA ASN A 307 34.37 -17.95 -32.22
C ASN A 307 34.38 -18.41 -30.75
N SER A 308 33.48 -17.86 -29.95
CA SER A 308 33.03 -18.52 -28.74
C SER A 308 31.56 -18.82 -28.94
N THR A 309 31.28 -20.11 -29.12
CA THR A 309 29.99 -20.74 -28.90
C THR A 309 29.20 -19.97 -27.84
N VAL A 310 28.02 -19.45 -28.22
CA VAL A 310 27.05 -18.90 -27.26
C VAL A 310 26.62 -20.08 -26.39
N ALA A 311 27.34 -20.27 -25.28
CA ALA A 311 26.86 -21.07 -24.18
C ALA A 311 25.54 -20.43 -23.72
N PRO A 312 24.50 -21.21 -23.40
CA PRO A 312 23.30 -20.64 -22.83
C PRO A 312 23.74 -19.85 -21.61
N SER A 313 23.42 -18.55 -21.59
CA SER A 313 23.64 -17.71 -20.41
C SER A 313 22.95 -18.42 -19.26
N GLN A 314 23.71 -19.01 -18.35
CA GLN A 314 23.15 -19.55 -17.12
C GLN A 314 22.49 -18.37 -16.42
N THR A 315 21.17 -18.36 -16.39
CA THR A 315 20.39 -17.43 -15.58
C THR A 315 20.65 -17.79 -14.13
N PHE A 316 21.63 -17.12 -13.51
CA PHE A 316 21.86 -17.19 -12.08
C PHE A 316 20.70 -16.49 -11.37
N ILE A 317 20.13 -17.14 -10.35
CA ILE A 317 19.13 -16.54 -9.47
C ILE A 317 19.88 -15.61 -8.52
N SER A 318 19.52 -14.33 -8.50
CA SER A 318 20.10 -13.35 -7.57
C SER A 318 19.46 -13.44 -6.18
N THR A 319 20.09 -12.82 -5.18
CA THR A 319 19.48 -12.70 -3.83
C THR A 319 18.17 -11.91 -3.89
N ASP A 320 18.06 -10.92 -4.77
CA ASP A 320 16.84 -10.13 -4.96
C ASP A 320 15.72 -10.98 -5.57
N ASP A 321 16.03 -11.85 -6.54
CA ASP A 321 15.04 -12.78 -7.12
C ASP A 321 14.49 -13.74 -6.06
N LEU A 322 15.38 -14.25 -5.18
CA LEU A 322 14.98 -15.11 -4.07
C LEU A 322 14.16 -14.33 -3.03
N LEU A 323 14.58 -13.12 -2.68
CA LEU A 323 13.89 -12.27 -1.71
C LEU A 323 12.48 -11.93 -2.21
N ASP A 324 12.33 -11.43 -3.44
CA ASP A 324 11.05 -11.13 -4.08
C ASP A 324 10.10 -12.35 -4.07
N CYS A 325 10.65 -13.55 -4.23
CA CYS A 325 9.89 -14.80 -4.13
C CYS A 325 9.46 -15.10 -2.67
N LEU A 326 10.38 -15.02 -1.72
CA LEU A 326 10.13 -15.35 -0.30
C LEU A 326 9.15 -14.40 0.37
N VAL A 327 9.19 -13.12 0.01
CA VAL A 327 8.30 -12.08 0.55
C VAL A 327 7.00 -11.94 -0.24
N ASN A 328 6.79 -12.78 -1.25
CA ASN A 328 5.52 -12.81 -1.98
C ASN A 328 4.37 -13.16 -1.00
N PRO A 329 3.27 -12.40 -0.96
CA PRO A 329 2.16 -12.65 -0.05
C PRO A 329 1.57 -14.08 -0.11
N GLN A 330 1.61 -14.72 -1.28
CA GLN A 330 1.15 -16.11 -1.40
C GLN A 330 2.09 -17.09 -0.69
N VAL A 331 3.41 -16.86 -0.79
CA VAL A 331 4.43 -17.70 -0.15
C VAL A 331 4.37 -17.51 1.36
N THR A 332 4.34 -16.27 1.85
CA THR A 332 4.29 -15.97 3.29
C THR A 332 3.02 -16.53 3.94
N ARG A 333 1.88 -16.45 3.25
CA ARG A 333 0.62 -17.08 3.67
C ARG A 333 0.72 -18.60 3.81
N ILE A 334 1.32 -19.30 2.84
CA ILE A 334 1.52 -20.75 2.93
C ILE A 334 2.40 -21.10 4.12
N VAL A 335 3.51 -20.37 4.32
CA VAL A 335 4.41 -20.58 5.47
C VAL A 335 3.69 -20.33 6.80
N ALA A 336 2.88 -19.27 6.89
CA ALA A 336 2.07 -18.98 8.08
C ALA A 336 1.09 -20.11 8.39
N GLN A 337 0.37 -20.61 7.38
CA GLN A 337 -0.56 -21.71 7.53
C GLN A 337 0.13 -22.99 8.03
N LEU A 338 1.28 -23.36 7.45
CA LEU A 338 2.06 -24.52 7.90
C LEU A 338 2.58 -24.35 9.33
N LEU A 339 3.04 -23.15 9.70
CA LEU A 339 3.50 -22.83 11.05
C LEU A 339 2.37 -22.98 12.08
N ILE A 340 1.19 -22.45 11.77
CA ILE A 340 0.00 -22.54 12.61
C ILE A 340 -0.44 -23.99 12.75
N GLN A 341 -0.58 -24.73 11.65
CA GLN A 341 -0.95 -26.16 11.65
C GLN A 341 0.03 -26.99 12.48
N GLY A 342 1.34 -26.77 12.31
CA GLY A 342 2.37 -27.49 13.05
C GLY A 342 2.32 -27.26 14.57
N LYS A 343 1.92 -26.06 15.01
CA LYS A 343 1.72 -25.76 16.44
C LYS A 343 0.42 -26.38 16.97
N SER A 344 -0.65 -26.39 16.19
CA SER A 344 -1.92 -27.03 16.56
C SER A 344 -1.79 -28.54 16.77
N LEU A 345 -0.87 -29.22 16.07
CA LEU A 345 -0.61 -30.66 16.26
C LEU A 345 0.20 -30.99 17.52
N ARG A 346 0.79 -29.98 18.19
CA ARG A 346 1.62 -30.14 19.39
C ARG A 346 0.92 -29.71 20.68
N LEU A 347 -0.21 -29.02 20.56
CA LEU A 347 -1.16 -28.69 21.63
C LEU A 347 -2.16 -29.83 21.76
#